data_AF-A0ABD6AH11-F1
#
_entry.id   AF-A0ABD6AH11-F1
#
_cell.length_a   1.000
_cell.length_b   1.000
_cell.length_c   1.000
_cell.angle_alpha   90.00
_cell.angle_beta   90.00
_cell.angle_gamma   90.00
#
_symmetry.space_group_name_H-M   'P 1'
#
loop_
_entity.id
_entity.type
_entity.pdbx_description
1 polymer ?
#
loop_
_entity_poly.entity_id
_entity_poly.type
_entity_poly.pdbx_seq_one_letter_code
_entity_poly.pdbx_strand_id
1 'polypeptide(L)'
;MSGNNDQYRFGDDGELEEPDDDENDEEQLVDDWGNERPWYLTRGRYRRDIVTSLLQKGVRRSAEEETAWAAWELARSGLTEYVFERLNLFVIEDLRAGHEVALLIERYEELATERWDPDSWRGRICTIHAALAAARAPSSRESTYANGAFDSVAQDRVRADQEEDHETVFDPVVSEAELDPDGRIGRVVADRHSYPGSARGRDWHHFRIHGSRTGPNEDTEVGDRWRRQVLRAEQYGYREDQIEFTDKEIDHATEPTDADDPWRCDLDDDDAGLDQFNDEA
;
A
#
# COMPACT_ATOMS: atom_id res chain seq x y z
N MET A 1 -9.71 -26.40 -17.35
CA MET A 1 -8.74 -26.93 -18.33
C MET A 1 -9.21 -26.46 -19.69
N SER A 2 -8.57 -25.43 -20.24
CA SER A 2 -8.90 -24.88 -21.56
C SER A 2 -8.34 -25.82 -22.63
N GLY A 3 -9.21 -26.31 -23.51
CA GLY A 3 -8.83 -27.13 -24.65
C GLY A 3 -8.16 -26.27 -25.70
N ASN A 4 -6.98 -26.71 -26.13
CA ASN A 4 -6.10 -26.06 -27.09
C ASN A 4 -6.74 -26.06 -28.51
N ASN A 5 -7.63 -25.09 -28.79
CA ASN A 5 -8.26 -24.92 -30.11
C ASN A 5 -7.53 -23.91 -31.03
N ASP A 6 -6.45 -23.26 -30.57
CA ASP A 6 -5.64 -22.34 -31.40
C ASP A 6 -4.54 -23.05 -32.20
N GLN A 7 -4.88 -24.09 -32.95
CA GLN A 7 -3.91 -24.73 -33.87
C GLN A 7 -4.55 -25.00 -35.23
N TYR A 8 -3.87 -24.56 -36.29
CA TYR A 8 -4.16 -24.91 -37.68
C TYR A 8 -4.32 -26.43 -37.82
N ARG A 9 -5.40 -26.85 -38.48
CA ARG A 9 -5.67 -28.27 -38.77
C ARG A 9 -5.64 -28.47 -40.27
N PHE A 10 -5.33 -29.69 -40.69
CA PHE A 10 -5.51 -30.10 -42.08
C PHE A 10 -6.86 -30.80 -42.19
N GLY A 11 -7.67 -30.38 -43.14
CA GLY A 11 -8.95 -31.02 -43.45
C GLY A 11 -8.76 -32.41 -44.06
N ASP A 12 -9.86 -33.16 -44.18
CA ASP A 12 -9.87 -34.53 -44.74
C ASP A 12 -9.46 -34.58 -46.24
N ASP A 13 -9.37 -33.43 -46.90
CA ASP A 13 -8.88 -33.25 -48.28
C ASP A 13 -7.41 -32.79 -48.36
N GLY A 14 -6.75 -32.57 -47.22
CA GLY A 14 -5.34 -32.18 -47.14
C GLY A 14 -5.07 -30.69 -47.39
N GLU A 15 -6.10 -29.87 -47.53
CA GLU A 15 -5.97 -28.41 -47.50
C GLU A 15 -5.83 -27.92 -46.05
N LEU A 16 -5.16 -26.79 -45.88
CA LEU A 16 -4.90 -26.18 -44.58
C LEU A 16 -6.17 -25.44 -44.16
N GLU A 17 -6.91 -25.96 -43.19
CA GLU A 17 -8.04 -25.27 -42.59
C GLU A 17 -7.47 -24.25 -41.60
N GLU A 18 -7.58 -22.97 -41.97
CA GLU A 18 -7.37 -21.88 -41.03
C GLU A 18 -8.39 -22.02 -39.91
N PRO A 19 -8.01 -21.79 -38.63
CA PRO A 19 -8.98 -21.79 -37.56
C PRO A 19 -10.11 -20.85 -37.95
N ASP A 20 -11.36 -21.27 -37.73
CA ASP A 20 -12.49 -20.35 -37.81
C ASP A 20 -12.09 -19.15 -36.94
N ASP A 21 -11.75 -18.03 -37.59
CA ASP A 21 -11.74 -16.73 -36.93
C ASP A 21 -13.18 -16.63 -36.45
N ASP A 22 -13.40 -16.96 -35.17
CA ASP A 22 -14.61 -16.60 -34.47
C ASP A 22 -14.83 -15.14 -34.86
N GLU A 23 -15.84 -14.90 -35.70
CA GLU A 23 -16.48 -13.61 -35.87
C GLU A 23 -16.91 -13.24 -34.46
N ASN A 24 -15.97 -12.73 -33.69
CA ASN A 24 -16.22 -12.03 -32.46
C ASN A 24 -17.08 -10.89 -32.95
N ASP A 25 -18.38 -10.97 -32.67
CA ASP A 25 -19.35 -9.91 -32.87
C ASP A 25 -18.75 -8.64 -32.25
N GLU A 26 -17.90 -7.92 -32.97
CA GLU A 26 -17.41 -6.60 -32.59
C GLU A 26 -18.65 -5.74 -32.67
N GLU A 27 -19.38 -5.68 -31.55
CA GLU A 27 -20.58 -4.90 -31.39
C GLU A 27 -20.29 -3.51 -31.94
N GLN A 28 -20.89 -3.21 -33.09
CA GLN A 28 -20.50 -2.03 -33.86
C GLN A 28 -20.64 -0.82 -32.95
N LEU A 29 -19.52 -0.19 -32.61
CA LEU A 29 -19.52 0.92 -31.69
C LEU A 29 -20.29 2.06 -32.35
N VAL A 30 -21.45 2.42 -31.80
CA VAL A 30 -22.28 3.53 -32.32
C VAL A 30 -22.22 4.75 -31.42
N ASP A 31 -22.29 5.93 -32.02
CA ASP A 31 -22.47 7.21 -31.31
C ASP A 31 -23.95 7.54 -31.04
N ASP A 32 -24.20 8.64 -30.35
CA ASP A 32 -25.56 9.10 -30.03
C ASP A 32 -26.43 9.44 -31.25
N TRP A 33 -25.81 9.59 -32.43
CA TRP A 33 -26.48 9.86 -33.70
C TRP A 33 -26.67 8.59 -34.54
N GLY A 34 -26.33 7.42 -34.00
CA GLY A 34 -26.46 6.14 -34.70
C GLY A 34 -25.42 5.91 -35.80
N ASN A 35 -24.31 6.67 -35.80
CA ASN A 35 -23.20 6.43 -36.72
C ASN A 35 -22.15 5.56 -36.04
N GLU A 36 -21.42 4.79 -36.85
CA GLU A 36 -20.22 4.11 -36.38
C GLU A 36 -19.23 5.11 -35.78
N ARG A 37 -18.71 4.80 -34.59
CA ARG A 37 -17.74 5.63 -33.88
C ARG A 37 -16.40 4.92 -33.78
N PRO A 38 -15.29 5.63 -33.99
CA PRO A 38 -13.96 5.11 -33.67
C PRO A 38 -13.80 4.80 -32.17
N TRP A 39 -12.99 3.79 -31.86
CA TRP A 39 -12.71 3.32 -30.49
C TRP A 39 -12.16 4.41 -29.54
N TYR A 40 -11.53 5.47 -30.08
CA TYR A 40 -10.96 6.56 -29.29
C TYR A 40 -11.97 7.66 -28.93
N LEU A 41 -13.22 7.55 -29.41
CA LEU A 41 -14.31 8.45 -29.08
C LEU A 41 -15.35 7.79 -28.19
N THR A 42 -15.94 8.55 -27.29
CA THR A 42 -17.12 8.15 -26.52
C THR A 42 -18.39 8.26 -27.38
N ARG A 43 -19.54 7.79 -26.87
CA ARG A 43 -20.83 7.94 -27.57
C ARG A 43 -21.18 9.40 -27.85
N GLY A 44 -20.79 10.33 -26.98
CA GLY A 44 -20.93 11.77 -27.16
C GLY A 44 -19.88 12.41 -28.07
N ARG A 45 -19.04 11.60 -28.74
CA ARG A 45 -17.92 12.03 -29.60
C ARG A 45 -16.81 12.80 -28.86
N TYR A 46 -16.69 12.63 -27.55
CA TYR A 46 -15.54 13.16 -26.80
C TYR A 46 -14.35 12.22 -26.93
N ARG A 47 -13.14 12.77 -26.89
CA ARG A 47 -11.89 11.99 -26.82
C ARG A 47 -11.84 11.20 -25.51
N ARG A 48 -11.84 9.86 -25.57
CA ARG A 48 -11.93 9.02 -24.37
C ARG A 48 -10.81 9.28 -23.37
N ASP A 49 -9.58 9.48 -23.84
CA ASP A 49 -8.41 9.80 -23.02
C ASP A 49 -8.54 11.14 -22.28
N ILE A 50 -9.18 12.13 -22.91
CA ILE A 50 -9.48 13.42 -22.28
C ILE A 50 -10.56 13.27 -21.21
N VAL A 51 -11.61 12.47 -21.47
CA VAL A 51 -12.65 12.19 -20.46
C VAL A 51 -12.08 11.39 -19.28
N THR A 52 -11.21 10.41 -19.52
CA THR A 52 -10.49 9.69 -18.45
C THR A 52 -9.60 10.64 -17.63
N SER A 53 -8.90 11.54 -18.31
CA SER A 53 -8.05 12.55 -17.67
C SER A 53 -8.87 13.52 -16.81
N LEU A 54 -10.07 13.91 -17.27
CA LEU A 54 -11.04 14.68 -16.49
C LEU A 54 -11.48 13.90 -15.26
N LEU A 55 -11.85 12.62 -15.41
CA LEU A 55 -12.26 11.76 -14.30
C LEU A 55 -11.19 11.73 -13.19
N GLN A 56 -9.93 11.43 -13.55
CA GLN A 56 -8.82 11.40 -12.58
C GLN A 56 -8.61 12.74 -11.89
N LYS A 57 -8.57 13.82 -12.67
CA LYS A 57 -8.31 15.16 -12.16
C LYS A 57 -9.47 15.70 -11.33
N GLY A 58 -10.69 15.27 -11.63
CA GLY A 58 -11.89 15.59 -10.87
C GLY A 58 -11.90 14.87 -9.52
N VAL A 59 -11.56 13.56 -9.49
CA VAL A 59 -11.38 12.81 -8.23
C VAL A 59 -10.35 13.49 -7.33
N ARG A 60 -9.16 13.82 -7.88
CA ARG A 60 -8.08 14.52 -7.15
C ARG A 60 -8.50 15.90 -6.60
N ARG A 61 -9.49 16.54 -7.21
CA ARG A 61 -9.94 17.90 -6.86
C ARG A 61 -11.29 17.91 -6.14
N SER A 62 -11.85 16.74 -5.85
CA SER A 62 -13.21 16.58 -5.32
C SER A 62 -14.28 17.30 -6.17
N ALA A 63 -14.10 17.33 -7.48
CA ALA A 63 -15.04 17.95 -8.43
C ALA A 63 -16.15 16.96 -8.80
N GLU A 64 -17.16 16.85 -7.93
CA GLU A 64 -18.18 15.79 -8.00
C GLU A 64 -18.98 15.77 -9.31
N GLU A 65 -19.39 16.93 -9.82
CA GLU A 65 -20.24 17.03 -11.02
C GLU A 65 -19.49 16.55 -12.26
N GLU A 66 -18.28 17.06 -12.48
CA GLU A 66 -17.42 16.69 -13.60
C GLU A 66 -16.98 15.23 -13.52
N THR A 67 -16.67 14.74 -12.31
CA THR A 67 -16.33 13.34 -12.08
C THR A 67 -17.51 12.40 -12.37
N ALA A 68 -18.71 12.73 -11.89
CA ALA A 68 -19.91 11.94 -12.16
C ALA A 68 -20.25 11.92 -13.65
N TRP A 69 -20.15 13.08 -14.33
CA TRP A 69 -20.36 13.17 -15.76
C TRP A 69 -19.34 12.33 -16.55
N ALA A 70 -18.06 12.42 -16.22
CA ALA A 70 -17.01 11.66 -16.89
C ALA A 70 -17.21 10.15 -16.72
N ALA A 71 -17.55 9.70 -15.51
CA ALA A 71 -17.86 8.31 -15.23
C ALA A 71 -19.09 7.83 -16.02
N TRP A 72 -20.16 8.62 -16.05
CA TRP A 72 -21.36 8.32 -16.82
C TRP A 72 -21.09 8.22 -18.33
N GLU A 73 -20.35 9.18 -18.89
CA GLU A 73 -20.03 9.23 -20.32
C GLU A 73 -19.15 8.04 -20.75
N LEU A 74 -18.19 7.65 -19.91
CA LEU A 74 -17.36 6.47 -20.16
C LEU A 74 -18.19 5.19 -20.02
N ALA A 75 -18.94 5.02 -18.94
CA ALA A 75 -19.73 3.83 -18.68
C ALA A 75 -20.76 3.57 -19.81
N ARG A 76 -21.54 4.58 -20.19
CA ARG A 76 -22.51 4.44 -21.30
C ARG A 76 -21.84 4.20 -22.65
N SER A 77 -20.53 4.40 -22.75
CA SER A 77 -19.72 4.15 -23.95
C SER A 77 -19.10 2.75 -23.96
N GLY A 78 -19.57 1.82 -23.11
CA GLY A 78 -19.04 0.46 -23.01
C GLY A 78 -17.69 0.40 -22.31
N LEU A 79 -17.37 1.38 -21.46
CA LEU A 79 -16.08 1.48 -20.77
C LEU A 79 -16.20 1.32 -19.25
N THR A 80 -17.25 0.66 -18.76
CA THR A 80 -17.51 0.48 -17.33
C THR A 80 -16.32 -0.20 -16.62
N GLU A 81 -15.84 -1.35 -17.12
CA GLU A 81 -14.68 -2.05 -16.54
C GLU A 81 -13.43 -1.17 -16.53
N TYR A 82 -13.16 -0.51 -17.67
CA TYR A 82 -12.05 0.45 -17.77
C TYR A 82 -12.17 1.59 -16.76
N VAL A 83 -13.38 2.09 -16.46
CA VAL A 83 -13.54 3.11 -15.41
C VAL A 83 -13.13 2.54 -14.05
N PHE A 84 -13.51 1.32 -13.71
CA PHE A 84 -13.13 0.71 -12.43
C PHE A 84 -11.61 0.45 -12.33
N GLU A 85 -10.96 -0.03 -13.40
CA GLU A 85 -9.49 -0.10 -13.47
C GLU A 85 -8.84 1.24 -13.15
N ARG A 86 -9.38 2.33 -13.70
CA ARG A 86 -8.88 3.68 -13.44
C ARG A 86 -9.16 4.14 -12.01
N LEU A 87 -10.35 3.87 -11.46
CA LEU A 87 -10.68 4.20 -10.08
C LEU A 87 -9.77 3.47 -9.08
N ASN A 88 -9.47 2.18 -9.32
CA ASN A 88 -8.52 1.40 -8.52
C ASN A 88 -7.11 2.01 -8.54
N LEU A 89 -6.66 2.53 -9.70
CA LEU A 89 -5.42 3.30 -9.75
C LEU A 89 -5.50 4.60 -8.93
N PHE A 90 -6.64 5.31 -8.97
CA PHE A 90 -6.79 6.57 -8.24
C PHE A 90 -6.79 6.36 -6.72
N VAL A 91 -7.26 5.21 -6.24
CA VAL A 91 -7.16 4.83 -4.82
C VAL A 91 -5.72 4.90 -4.32
N ILE A 92 -4.76 4.44 -5.11
CA ILE A 92 -3.35 4.41 -4.71
C ILE A 92 -2.57 5.68 -5.08
N GLU A 93 -2.97 6.39 -6.14
CA GLU A 93 -2.26 7.59 -6.62
C GLU A 93 -2.77 8.91 -6.04
N ASP A 94 -4.08 9.01 -5.79
CA ASP A 94 -4.78 10.29 -5.65
C ASP A 94 -5.64 10.39 -4.37
N LEU A 95 -5.76 9.31 -3.58
CA LEU A 95 -6.50 9.25 -2.32
C LEU A 95 -5.58 8.93 -1.14
N ARG A 96 -6.01 9.31 0.07
CA ARG A 96 -5.27 9.07 1.32
C ARG A 96 -5.12 7.57 1.60
N ALA A 97 -3.91 7.16 1.99
CA ALA A 97 -3.64 5.78 2.37
C ALA A 97 -4.49 5.35 3.58
N GLY A 98 -4.95 4.09 3.57
CA GLY A 98 -5.76 3.52 4.65
C GLY A 98 -7.22 3.96 4.68
N HIS A 99 -7.70 4.71 3.69
CA HIS A 99 -9.10 5.12 3.61
C HIS A 99 -10.02 3.98 3.11
N GLU A 100 -11.21 3.84 3.70
CA GLU A 100 -12.16 2.74 3.41
C GLU A 100 -12.82 2.79 2.02
N VAL A 101 -12.63 3.88 1.28
CA VAL A 101 -13.25 4.08 -0.04
C VAL A 101 -12.86 3.01 -1.06
N ALA A 102 -11.68 2.40 -0.92
CA ALA A 102 -11.25 1.28 -1.75
C ALA A 102 -12.28 0.13 -1.72
N LEU A 103 -12.78 -0.20 -0.52
CA LEU A 103 -13.78 -1.26 -0.32
C LEU A 103 -15.12 -0.91 -0.94
N LEU A 104 -15.49 0.38 -0.91
CA LEU A 104 -16.73 0.84 -1.56
C LEU A 104 -16.62 0.76 -3.09
N ILE A 105 -15.47 1.15 -3.66
CA ILE A 105 -15.21 1.08 -5.10
C ILE A 105 -15.25 -0.37 -5.57
N GLU A 106 -14.54 -1.28 -4.88
CA GLU A 106 -14.59 -2.73 -5.14
C GLU A 106 -16.03 -3.25 -5.09
N ARG A 107 -16.80 -2.85 -4.06
CA ARG A 107 -18.20 -3.28 -3.97
C ARG A 107 -19.07 -2.78 -5.13
N TYR A 108 -18.86 -1.56 -5.61
CA TYR A 108 -19.58 -1.05 -6.76
C TYR A 108 -19.13 -1.71 -8.07
N GLU A 109 -17.87 -2.10 -8.18
CA GLU A 109 -17.33 -2.87 -9.30
C GLU A 109 -18.01 -4.22 -9.40
N GLU A 110 -17.96 -5.03 -8.35
CA GLU A 110 -18.66 -6.33 -8.27
C GLU A 110 -20.15 -6.21 -8.65
N LEU A 111 -20.82 -5.18 -8.13
CA LEU A 111 -22.22 -4.94 -8.44
C LEU A 111 -22.44 -4.61 -9.93
N ALA A 112 -21.54 -3.85 -10.55
CA ALA A 112 -21.64 -3.42 -11.93
C ALA A 112 -21.26 -4.50 -12.94
N THR A 113 -20.37 -5.43 -12.58
CA THR A 113 -19.77 -6.40 -13.51
C THR A 113 -20.22 -7.83 -13.24
N GLU A 114 -20.42 -8.22 -11.98
CA GLU A 114 -20.80 -9.60 -11.62
C GLU A 114 -22.30 -9.73 -11.35
N ARG A 115 -22.93 -8.70 -10.79
CA ARG A 115 -24.36 -8.75 -10.40
C ARG A 115 -25.30 -8.21 -11.46
N TRP A 116 -24.91 -7.13 -12.12
CA TRP A 116 -25.68 -6.46 -13.15
C TRP A 116 -24.87 -6.38 -14.44
N ASP A 117 -25.57 -6.12 -15.52
CA ASP A 117 -24.93 -5.85 -16.81
C ASP A 117 -24.27 -4.46 -16.78
N PRO A 118 -22.99 -4.34 -17.18
CA PRO A 118 -22.23 -3.08 -17.16
C PRO A 118 -22.87 -1.92 -17.94
N ASP A 119 -23.53 -2.23 -19.06
CA ASP A 119 -24.19 -1.27 -19.94
C ASP A 119 -25.63 -0.96 -19.53
N SER A 120 -26.15 -1.67 -18.54
CA SER A 120 -27.47 -1.40 -17.97
C SER A 120 -27.51 -0.10 -17.17
N TRP A 121 -28.72 0.39 -16.93
CA TRP A 121 -28.94 1.53 -16.03
C TRP A 121 -28.35 1.30 -14.62
N ARG A 122 -28.39 0.05 -14.12
CA ARG A 122 -27.85 -0.30 -12.81
C ARG A 122 -26.32 -0.31 -12.80
N GLY A 123 -25.69 -0.90 -13.83
CA GLY A 123 -24.24 -0.88 -14.02
C GLY A 123 -23.71 0.55 -14.05
N ARG A 124 -24.31 1.40 -14.90
CA ARG A 124 -23.94 2.83 -14.98
C ARG A 124 -24.09 3.58 -13.66
N ILE A 125 -25.15 3.32 -12.88
CA ILE A 125 -25.30 3.93 -11.55
C ILE A 125 -24.18 3.50 -10.62
N CYS A 126 -23.80 2.22 -10.61
CA CYS A 126 -22.68 1.75 -9.80
C CYS A 126 -21.38 2.48 -10.16
N THR A 127 -21.10 2.67 -11.45
CA THR A 127 -19.92 3.43 -11.90
C THR A 127 -19.95 4.88 -11.44
N ILE A 128 -21.11 5.55 -11.52
CA ILE A 128 -21.28 6.92 -11.00
C ILE A 128 -21.08 6.97 -9.48
N HIS A 129 -21.66 6.01 -8.75
CA HIS A 129 -21.52 5.91 -7.30
C HIS A 129 -20.05 5.71 -6.90
N ALA A 130 -19.31 4.85 -7.59
CA ALA A 130 -17.89 4.63 -7.35
C ALA A 130 -17.06 5.91 -7.60
N ALA A 131 -17.33 6.61 -8.70
CA ALA A 131 -16.65 7.86 -9.03
C ALA A 131 -16.95 8.99 -8.02
N LEU A 132 -18.19 9.12 -7.57
CA LEU A 132 -18.57 10.06 -6.52
C LEU A 132 -17.95 9.70 -5.16
N ALA A 133 -17.91 8.42 -4.81
CA ALA A 133 -17.25 7.96 -3.59
C ALA A 133 -15.76 8.31 -3.62
N ALA A 134 -15.09 8.09 -4.75
CA ALA A 134 -13.70 8.47 -4.95
C ALA A 134 -13.50 9.99 -4.83
N ALA A 135 -14.34 10.82 -5.47
CA ALA A 135 -14.23 12.28 -5.39
C ALA A 135 -14.46 12.85 -3.98
N ARG A 136 -15.31 12.18 -3.18
CA ARG A 136 -15.60 12.58 -1.79
C ARG A 136 -14.57 12.09 -0.78
N ALA A 137 -13.77 11.10 -1.14
CA ALA A 137 -12.72 10.61 -0.27
C ALA A 137 -11.60 11.66 -0.11
N PRO A 138 -10.94 11.75 1.06
CA PRO A 138 -9.81 12.64 1.26
C PRO A 138 -8.71 12.38 0.24
N SER A 139 -8.44 13.37 -0.61
CA SER A 139 -7.36 13.29 -1.60
C SER A 139 -5.99 13.38 -0.93
N SER A 140 -5.04 12.58 -1.40
CA SER A 140 -3.62 12.69 -1.05
C SER A 140 -2.79 12.15 -2.20
N ARG A 141 -1.55 12.60 -2.31
CA ARG A 141 -0.56 12.05 -3.24
C ARG A 141 0.71 11.60 -2.51
N GLU A 142 0.61 11.43 -1.19
CA GLU A 142 1.73 11.11 -0.30
C GLU A 142 2.49 9.85 -0.73
N SER A 143 1.78 8.80 -1.15
CA SER A 143 2.38 7.56 -1.67
C SER A 143 3.21 7.81 -2.93
N THR A 144 2.66 8.57 -3.88
CA THR A 144 3.35 8.91 -5.13
C THR A 144 4.56 9.80 -4.87
N TYR A 145 4.44 10.76 -3.96
CA TYR A 145 5.55 11.64 -3.59
C TYR A 145 6.61 10.91 -2.78
N ALA A 146 6.23 9.99 -1.89
CA ALA A 146 7.17 9.15 -1.15
C ALA A 146 8.00 8.28 -2.11
N ASN A 147 7.35 7.60 -3.08
CA ASN A 147 8.08 6.83 -4.09
C ASN A 147 9.10 7.69 -4.84
N GLY A 148 8.67 8.84 -5.37
CA GLY A 148 9.57 9.74 -6.09
C GLY A 148 10.70 10.31 -5.22
N ALA A 149 10.43 10.62 -3.96
CA ALA A 149 11.45 11.12 -3.02
C ALA A 149 12.50 10.04 -2.73
N PHE A 150 12.07 8.81 -2.44
CA PHE A 150 12.99 7.72 -2.11
C PHE A 150 13.80 7.27 -3.33
N ASP A 151 13.18 7.22 -4.52
CA ASP A 151 13.90 6.97 -5.78
C ASP A 151 14.97 8.05 -6.03
N SER A 152 14.64 9.32 -5.76
CA SER A 152 15.58 10.43 -5.93
C SER A 152 16.78 10.30 -4.99
N VAL A 153 16.56 10.00 -3.70
CA VAL A 153 17.64 9.73 -2.74
C VAL A 153 18.51 8.57 -3.21
N ALA A 154 17.90 7.47 -3.65
CA ALA A 154 18.65 6.30 -4.08
C ALA A 154 19.54 6.60 -5.29
N GLN A 155 19.01 7.31 -6.29
CA GLN A 155 19.77 7.72 -7.47
C GLN A 155 20.88 8.72 -7.12
N ASP A 156 20.60 9.67 -6.23
CA ASP A 156 21.56 10.68 -5.78
C ASP A 156 22.78 10.05 -5.08
N ARG A 157 22.54 9.04 -4.22
CA ARG A 157 23.60 8.27 -3.57
C ARG A 157 24.48 7.51 -4.57
N VAL A 158 23.88 6.92 -5.61
CA VAL A 158 24.63 6.22 -6.68
C VAL A 158 25.49 7.22 -7.45
N ARG A 159 24.97 8.41 -7.74
CA ARG A 159 25.75 9.46 -8.42
C ARG A 159 26.91 9.94 -7.57
N ALA A 160 26.72 10.11 -6.26
CA ALA A 160 27.80 10.51 -5.35
C ALA A 160 28.93 9.46 -5.27
N ASP A 161 28.61 8.17 -5.43
CA ASP A 161 29.60 7.09 -5.47
C ASP A 161 30.37 7.04 -6.82
N GLN A 162 29.71 7.40 -7.93
CA GLN A 162 30.24 7.24 -9.28
C GLN A 162 30.88 8.50 -9.88
N GLU A 163 30.46 9.68 -9.44
CA GLU A 163 30.85 10.98 -9.99
C GLU A 163 31.76 11.72 -8.98
N GLU A 164 33.02 11.99 -9.35
CA GLU A 164 34.04 12.57 -8.43
C GLU A 164 33.63 13.90 -7.78
N ASP A 165 32.78 14.69 -8.43
CA ASP A 165 32.38 16.05 -8.00
C ASP A 165 30.89 16.14 -7.59
N HIS A 166 30.21 15.02 -7.33
CA HIS A 166 28.80 15.02 -6.92
C HIS A 166 28.65 14.74 -5.43
N GLU A 167 28.33 15.78 -4.65
CA GLU A 167 27.90 15.63 -3.26
C GLU A 167 26.40 15.27 -3.20
N THR A 168 26.01 14.42 -2.25
CA THR A 168 24.59 14.09 -2.04
C THR A 168 23.79 15.33 -1.69
N VAL A 169 22.68 15.52 -2.41
CA VAL A 169 21.72 16.60 -2.21
C VAL A 169 20.62 16.18 -1.24
N PHE A 170 20.31 14.88 -1.16
CA PHE A 170 19.22 14.37 -0.34
C PHE A 170 19.70 13.37 0.71
N ASP A 171 19.29 13.59 1.95
CA ASP A 171 19.54 12.65 3.03
C ASP A 171 18.58 11.46 2.98
N PRO A 172 19.04 10.23 3.24
CA PRO A 172 18.15 9.10 3.42
C PRO A 172 17.32 9.24 4.70
N VAL A 173 16.08 8.72 4.65
CA VAL A 173 15.18 8.69 5.82
C VAL A 173 15.79 7.91 7.00
N VAL A 174 16.61 6.91 6.70
CA VAL A 174 17.38 6.16 7.69
C VAL A 174 18.82 6.08 7.19
N SER A 175 19.75 6.60 7.99
CA SER A 175 21.18 6.50 7.71
C SER A 175 21.75 5.13 8.06
N GLU A 176 22.91 4.80 7.47
CA GLU A 176 23.63 3.56 7.80
C GLU A 176 24.06 3.53 9.28
N ALA A 177 24.45 4.67 9.85
CA ALA A 177 24.82 4.78 11.25
C ALA A 177 23.63 4.57 12.20
N GLU A 178 22.43 5.02 11.82
CA GLU A 178 21.22 4.77 12.62
C GLU A 178 20.78 3.30 12.55
N LEU A 179 20.96 2.64 11.41
CA LEU A 179 20.56 1.25 11.18
C LEU A 179 21.62 0.23 11.63
N ASP A 180 22.86 0.66 11.85
CA ASP A 180 23.90 -0.16 12.48
C ASP A 180 23.32 -0.80 13.76
N PRO A 181 23.58 -2.09 14.06
CA PRO A 181 22.97 -2.75 15.19
C PRO A 181 23.15 -2.02 16.52
N ASP A 182 24.21 -1.23 16.70
CA ASP A 182 24.45 -0.45 17.90
C ASP A 182 24.02 1.03 17.77
N GLY A 183 23.57 1.42 16.58
CA GLY A 183 22.92 2.69 16.25
C GLY A 183 21.51 2.81 16.85
N ARG A 184 20.97 4.04 16.79
CA ARG A 184 19.70 4.41 17.44
C ARG A 184 18.51 3.53 17.05
N ILE A 185 18.32 3.29 15.74
CA ILE A 185 17.23 2.43 15.23
C ILE A 185 17.67 0.97 15.32
N GLY A 186 18.90 0.67 14.90
CA GLY A 186 19.44 -0.69 14.88
C GLY A 186 19.49 -1.37 16.24
N ARG A 187 19.65 -0.63 17.35
CA ARG A 187 19.56 -1.19 18.72
C ARG A 187 18.21 -1.86 18.97
N VAL A 188 17.13 -1.29 18.42
CA VAL A 188 15.77 -1.83 18.56
C VAL A 188 15.50 -2.92 17.52
N VAL A 189 15.80 -2.67 16.24
CA VAL A 189 15.39 -3.57 15.14
C VAL A 189 16.32 -4.76 14.93
N ALA A 190 17.60 -4.67 15.31
CA ALA A 190 18.51 -5.82 15.30
C ALA A 190 18.32 -6.63 16.59
N ASP A 191 17.24 -7.40 16.62
CA ASP A 191 16.83 -8.26 17.75
C ASP A 191 17.18 -9.75 17.50
N ARG A 192 16.58 -10.65 18.30
CA ARG A 192 16.72 -12.11 18.17
C ARG A 192 16.43 -12.65 16.76
N HIS A 193 15.50 -12.04 16.02
CA HIS A 193 15.09 -12.51 14.69
C HIS A 193 16.11 -12.15 13.61
N SER A 194 17.02 -11.22 13.91
CA SER A 194 18.12 -10.83 13.03
C SER A 194 19.41 -11.59 13.38
N TYR A 195 20.20 -11.94 12.36
CA TYR A 195 21.54 -12.51 12.59
C TYR A 195 22.45 -11.54 13.38
N PRO A 196 22.53 -10.23 13.06
CA PRO A 196 23.37 -9.30 13.82
C PRO A 196 22.94 -9.11 15.28
N GLY A 197 21.63 -9.16 15.57
CA GLY A 197 21.09 -9.04 16.93
C GLY A 197 21.32 -10.29 17.76
N SER A 198 20.97 -11.47 17.22
CA SER A 198 21.24 -12.75 17.90
C SER A 198 22.74 -12.99 18.15
N ALA A 199 23.61 -12.61 17.21
CA ALA A 199 25.07 -12.66 17.39
C ALA A 199 25.58 -11.74 18.51
N ARG A 200 24.82 -10.68 18.86
CA ARG A 200 25.07 -9.78 19.99
C ARG A 200 24.39 -10.21 21.29
N GLY A 201 23.79 -11.40 21.33
CA GLY A 201 23.09 -11.90 22.51
C GLY A 201 21.73 -11.24 22.78
N ARG A 202 21.19 -10.49 21.82
CA ARG A 202 19.85 -9.90 21.93
C ARG A 202 18.83 -11.00 21.72
N ASP A 203 18.27 -11.49 22.81
CA ASP A 203 17.37 -12.64 22.84
C ASP A 203 15.90 -12.23 22.99
N TRP A 204 15.06 -13.14 23.49
CA TRP A 204 13.66 -12.83 23.75
C TRP A 204 13.48 -11.72 24.79
N HIS A 205 14.40 -11.57 25.76
CA HIS A 205 14.34 -10.47 26.73
C HIS A 205 14.42 -9.13 25.97
N HIS A 206 15.44 -8.97 25.12
CA HIS A 206 15.62 -7.77 24.29
C HIS A 206 14.39 -7.48 23.41
N PHE A 207 13.87 -8.50 22.72
CA PHE A 207 12.69 -8.32 21.87
C PHE A 207 11.46 -7.85 22.66
N ARG A 208 11.19 -8.46 23.82
CA ARG A 208 10.00 -8.13 24.63
C ARG A 208 10.06 -6.71 25.15
N ILE A 209 11.24 -6.25 25.53
CA ILE A 209 11.45 -4.91 26.08
C ILE A 209 11.48 -3.85 24.99
N HIS A 210 12.16 -4.09 23.87
CA HIS A 210 12.40 -3.06 22.84
C HIS A 210 11.56 -3.29 21.57
N GLY A 211 11.75 -4.43 20.90
CA GLY A 211 11.22 -4.66 19.55
C GLY A 211 9.71 -4.90 19.48
N SER A 212 9.08 -5.33 20.57
CA SER A 212 7.64 -5.66 20.60
C SER A 212 6.73 -4.49 21.00
N ARG A 213 7.30 -3.31 21.30
CA ARG A 213 6.54 -2.13 21.71
C ARG A 213 5.67 -1.61 20.55
N THR A 214 4.51 -1.06 20.90
CA THR A 214 3.54 -0.49 19.96
C THR A 214 3.32 0.98 20.30
N GLY A 215 2.90 1.79 19.33
CA GLY A 215 2.64 3.21 19.56
C GLY A 215 2.27 3.96 18.28
N PRO A 216 2.04 5.28 18.36
CA PRO A 216 2.16 6.09 19.58
C PRO A 216 0.93 6.07 20.49
N ASN A 217 -0.19 5.54 19.99
CA ASN A 217 -1.40 5.41 20.79
C ASN A 217 -1.29 4.24 21.77
N GLU A 218 -1.98 4.36 22.88
CA GLU A 218 -2.20 3.24 23.81
C GLU A 218 -2.81 2.04 23.09
N ASP A 219 -2.39 0.84 23.51
CA ASP A 219 -3.09 -0.38 23.15
C ASP A 219 -4.50 -0.37 23.80
N THR A 220 -5.36 -1.25 23.32
CA THR A 220 -6.62 -1.56 23.99
C THR A 220 -6.37 -2.06 25.41
N GLU A 221 -7.32 -1.79 26.31
CA GLU A 221 -7.28 -2.32 27.70
C GLU A 221 -7.10 -3.85 27.74
N VAL A 222 -7.64 -4.56 26.75
CA VAL A 222 -7.53 -6.02 26.63
C VAL A 222 -6.12 -6.43 26.22
N GLY A 223 -5.55 -5.76 25.21
CA GLY A 223 -4.20 -5.99 24.71
C GLY A 223 -3.15 -5.76 25.81
N ASP A 224 -3.23 -4.60 26.47
CA ASP A 224 -2.35 -4.26 27.58
C ASP A 224 -2.42 -5.29 28.73
N ARG A 225 -3.63 -5.67 29.16
CA ARG A 225 -3.81 -6.69 30.20
C ARG A 225 -3.18 -8.01 29.82
N TRP A 226 -3.37 -8.47 28.59
CA TRP A 226 -2.79 -9.73 28.11
C TRP A 226 -1.27 -9.65 27.97
N ARG A 227 -0.75 -8.50 27.54
CA ARG A 227 0.69 -8.27 27.44
C ARG A 227 1.36 -8.32 28.82
N ARG A 228 0.77 -7.66 29.83
CA ARG A 228 1.24 -7.76 31.23
C ARG A 228 1.15 -9.18 31.77
N GLN A 229 0.08 -9.90 31.48
CA GLN A 229 -0.05 -11.30 31.89
C GLN A 229 1.05 -12.17 31.27
N VAL A 230 1.39 -11.94 30.01
CA VAL A 230 2.46 -12.64 29.29
C VAL A 230 3.83 -12.36 29.90
N LEU A 231 4.15 -11.10 30.20
CA LEU A 231 5.44 -10.73 30.78
C LEU A 231 5.58 -11.19 32.24
N ARG A 232 4.47 -11.39 32.95
CA ARG A 232 4.46 -11.96 34.31
C ARG A 232 4.42 -13.49 34.33
N ALA A 233 4.18 -14.13 33.18
CA ALA A 233 4.11 -15.57 33.13
C ALA A 233 5.51 -16.17 33.24
N GLU A 234 5.70 -17.12 34.16
CA GLU A 234 6.97 -17.86 34.31
C GLU A 234 7.38 -18.61 33.03
N GLN A 235 6.43 -18.87 32.12
CA GLN A 235 6.66 -19.49 30.83
C GLN A 235 5.70 -18.95 29.77
N TYR A 236 6.23 -18.36 28.71
CA TYR A 236 5.47 -17.98 27.53
C TYR A 236 5.54 -19.07 26.46
N GLY A 237 4.49 -19.89 26.39
CA GLY A 237 4.43 -20.98 25.41
C GLY A 237 5.53 -22.04 25.61
N TYR A 238 5.56 -23.04 24.71
CA TYR A 238 6.44 -24.21 24.86
C TYR A 238 7.81 -24.03 24.17
N ARG A 239 8.08 -22.87 23.57
CA ARG A 239 9.26 -22.61 22.72
C ARG A 239 10.17 -21.48 23.21
N GLU A 240 9.87 -20.88 24.35
CA GLU A 240 10.63 -19.75 24.88
C GLU A 240 11.26 -20.12 26.22
N ASP A 241 12.47 -19.61 26.41
CA ASP A 241 13.21 -19.74 27.66
C ASP A 241 12.40 -19.05 28.78
N GLN A 242 12.57 -19.50 30.03
CA GLN A 242 12.00 -18.79 31.18
C GLN A 242 12.73 -17.47 31.34
N ILE A 243 11.99 -16.36 31.31
CA ILE A 243 12.52 -15.01 31.42
C ILE A 243 11.70 -14.29 32.48
N GLU A 244 12.36 -13.83 33.53
CA GLU A 244 11.76 -12.99 34.55
C GLU A 244 11.97 -11.53 34.18
N PHE A 245 10.89 -10.75 34.16
CA PHE A 245 10.92 -9.31 33.92
C PHE A 245 10.63 -8.56 35.22
N THR A 246 11.36 -7.48 35.44
CA THR A 246 11.08 -6.55 36.54
C THR A 246 9.80 -5.74 36.28
N ASP A 247 9.18 -5.19 37.33
CA ASP A 247 8.02 -4.31 37.14
C ASP A 247 8.35 -3.09 36.25
N LYS A 248 9.56 -2.53 36.36
CA LYS A 248 10.05 -1.42 35.51
C LYS A 248 10.12 -1.82 34.04
N GLU A 249 10.61 -3.02 33.76
CA GLU A 249 10.68 -3.58 32.40
C GLU A 249 9.29 -3.87 31.83
N ILE A 250 8.37 -4.39 32.64
CA ILE A 250 6.98 -4.61 32.25
C ILE A 250 6.30 -3.28 31.93
N ASP A 251 6.48 -2.28 32.79
CA ASP A 251 5.93 -0.94 32.58
C ASP A 251 6.48 -0.31 31.29
N HIS A 252 7.80 -0.33 31.08
CA HIS A 252 8.42 0.17 29.85
C HIS A 252 7.97 -0.58 28.60
N ALA A 253 7.94 -1.91 28.65
CA ALA A 253 7.52 -2.71 27.51
C ALA A 253 6.07 -2.35 27.14
N THR A 254 5.19 -2.20 28.12
CA THR A 254 3.77 -1.89 27.89
C THR A 254 3.47 -0.42 27.57
N GLU A 255 4.39 0.48 27.88
CA GLU A 255 4.28 1.90 27.53
C GLU A 255 4.34 2.12 26.02
N PRO A 256 3.40 2.91 25.45
CA PRO A 256 3.44 3.26 24.03
C PRO A 256 4.75 3.93 23.63
N THR A 257 5.19 3.73 22.39
CA THR A 257 6.34 4.47 21.87
C THR A 257 6.00 5.95 21.68
N ASP A 258 6.99 6.83 21.81
CA ASP A 258 6.77 8.27 21.66
C ASP A 258 6.43 8.61 20.20
N ALA A 259 5.55 9.59 19.99
CA ALA A 259 5.10 10.00 18.66
C ALA A 259 6.18 10.75 17.87
N ASP A 260 7.02 11.53 18.55
CA ASP A 260 8.12 12.30 17.98
C ASP A 260 9.42 11.47 17.95
N ASP A 261 9.55 10.48 18.84
CA ASP A 261 10.70 9.59 18.91
C ASP A 261 10.35 8.12 19.20
N PRO A 262 9.83 7.38 18.21
CA PRO A 262 9.35 6.01 18.43
C PRO A 262 10.47 5.00 18.70
N TRP A 263 11.72 5.37 18.48
CA TRP A 263 12.89 4.51 18.66
C TRP A 263 13.59 4.74 20.00
N ARG A 264 13.13 5.73 20.79
CA ARG A 264 13.69 6.04 22.10
C ARG A 264 13.53 4.88 23.08
N CYS A 265 14.62 4.56 23.78
CA CYS A 265 14.60 3.64 24.89
C CYS A 265 15.37 4.23 26.08
N ASP A 266 14.63 4.56 27.14
CA ASP A 266 15.18 5.18 28.36
C ASP A 266 15.58 4.16 29.45
N LEU A 267 15.44 2.85 29.18
CA LEU A 267 15.82 1.84 30.17
C LEU A 267 17.33 1.71 30.36
N ASP A 268 18.11 2.02 29.32
CA ASP A 268 19.57 1.87 29.31
C ASP A 268 20.33 3.09 29.89
N ASP A 269 19.64 4.21 30.16
CA ASP A 269 20.28 5.46 30.58
C ASP A 269 20.64 5.52 32.08
N ASP A 270 20.25 4.51 32.87
CA ASP A 270 20.56 4.43 34.31
C ASP A 270 21.96 3.81 34.62
N ASP A 271 22.71 3.35 33.62
CA ASP A 271 24.05 2.75 33.82
C ASP A 271 25.22 3.75 33.68
N ALA A 272 24.93 5.04 33.50
CA ALA A 272 25.94 6.11 33.42
C ALA A 272 26.36 6.67 34.81
N GLY A 273 26.42 5.82 35.85
CA GLY A 273 26.55 6.29 37.23
C GLY A 273 27.46 5.50 38.18
N LEU A 274 28.22 4.48 37.71
CA LEU A 274 29.04 3.63 38.61
C LEU A 274 30.56 3.68 38.35
N ASP A 275 31.08 4.80 37.82
CA ASP A 275 32.53 5.05 37.70
C ASP A 275 33.04 6.15 38.66
N GLN A 276 32.50 6.21 39.89
CA GLN A 276 33.04 7.08 40.94
C GLN A 276 33.08 6.45 42.33
N PHE A 277 33.53 5.20 42.49
CA PHE A 277 34.06 4.74 43.78
C PHE A 277 35.12 3.66 43.61
N ASN A 278 36.29 4.04 43.11
CA ASN A 278 37.54 3.45 43.57
C ASN A 278 38.72 4.35 43.20
N ASP A 279 38.91 5.41 43.99
CA ASP A 279 40.24 5.93 44.23
C ASP A 279 40.28 6.54 45.65
N GLU A 280 41.27 6.08 46.42
CA GLU A 280 41.82 6.62 47.67
C GLU A 280 41.08 6.36 49.01
N ALA A 281 41.54 5.32 49.73
CA ALA A 281 42.15 5.43 51.06
C ALA A 281 42.93 4.16 51.45
#